data_AF-A0A2E2UYR7-F1
#
_entry.id   AF-A0A2E2UYR7-F1
#
_cell.length_a   1.000
_cell.length_b   1.000
_cell.length_c   1.000
_cell.angle_alpha   90.00
_cell.angle_beta   90.00
_cell.angle_gamma   90.00
#
_symmetry.space_group_name_H-M   'P 1'
#
loop_
_entity.id
_entity.type
_entity.pdbx_description
1 polymer ?
#
loop_
_entity_poly.entity_id
_entity_poly.type
_entity_poly.pdbx_seq_one_letter_code
_entity_poly.pdbx_strand_id
1 'polypeptide(L)'
;MSWAATAGSGGRDGDTTGSGARDGDMAGDATGASVGIKNPLGDKTIQDFFLDLLDVLLVFALPIIVFFIIYSGFLYVTARGNAVQIKTASRALLYSVLGGVIILGARLILAVIQGTVDSFVS
;
A
#
# COMPACT_ATOMS: atom_id res chain seq x y z
N MET A 1 -25.85 -25.70 -58.79
CA MET A 1 -26.45 -26.92 -59.34
C MET A 1 -26.82 -27.82 -58.16
N SER A 2 -28.08 -27.71 -57.73
CA SER A 2 -28.69 -28.51 -56.67
C SER A 2 -29.27 -29.79 -57.27
N TRP A 3 -29.01 -30.95 -56.66
CA TRP A 3 -29.86 -32.13 -56.86
C TRP A 3 -29.97 -32.97 -55.58
N ALA A 4 -31.24 -33.23 -55.22
CA ALA A 4 -31.87 -34.20 -54.33
C ALA A 4 -31.01 -35.00 -53.33
N ALA A 5 -31.24 -34.89 -52.02
CA ALA A 5 -32.32 -35.50 -51.22
C ALA A 5 -32.17 -37.01 -50.93
N THR A 6 -31.98 -37.34 -49.65
CA THR A 6 -32.51 -38.56 -49.04
C THR A 6 -32.94 -38.23 -47.62
N ALA A 7 -34.24 -38.36 -47.41
CA ALA A 7 -34.91 -38.31 -46.13
C ALA A 7 -35.13 -39.75 -45.64
N GLY A 8 -35.02 -39.94 -44.33
CA GLY A 8 -35.42 -41.15 -43.60
C GLY A 8 -34.36 -41.56 -42.60
N SER A 9 -34.64 -41.96 -41.37
CA SER A 9 -35.88 -42.09 -40.60
C SER A 9 -35.47 -42.69 -39.24
N GLY A 10 -36.13 -42.29 -38.15
CA GLY A 10 -36.33 -43.18 -36.99
C GLY A 10 -35.20 -43.22 -35.94
N GLY A 11 -35.53 -42.73 -34.75
CA GLY A 11 -34.65 -42.67 -33.60
C GLY A 11 -34.33 -43.99 -32.90
N ARG A 12 -33.41 -43.90 -31.93
CA ARG A 12 -33.20 -44.86 -30.85
C ARG A 12 -32.72 -44.09 -29.62
N ASP A 13 -33.66 -43.73 -28.77
CA ASP A 13 -33.43 -43.54 -27.34
C ASP A 13 -33.63 -44.91 -26.67
N GLY A 14 -32.76 -45.27 -25.72
CA GLY A 14 -33.01 -46.42 -24.83
C GLY A 14 -31.78 -47.22 -24.42
N ASP A 15 -31.14 -46.76 -23.35
CA ASP A 15 -30.63 -47.50 -22.18
C ASP A 15 -30.11 -48.94 -22.37
N THR A 16 -28.83 -49.15 -22.02
CA THR A 16 -28.45 -50.23 -21.10
C THR A 16 -27.22 -49.82 -20.27
N THR A 17 -27.47 -49.47 -19.00
CA THR A 17 -26.93 -50.19 -17.82
C THR A 17 -25.50 -50.77 -17.94
N GLY A 18 -24.60 -50.38 -17.03
CA GLY A 18 -23.47 -51.25 -16.69
C GLY A 18 -22.22 -50.55 -16.18
N SER A 19 -22.26 -50.13 -14.92
CA SER A 19 -21.11 -49.89 -14.05
C SER A 19 -19.99 -50.92 -14.17
N GLY A 20 -18.75 -50.43 -14.29
CA GLY A 20 -17.52 -51.22 -14.19
C GLY A 20 -16.32 -50.30 -13.98
N ALA A 21 -15.95 -50.13 -12.72
CA ALA A 21 -14.79 -49.36 -12.28
C ALA A 21 -13.48 -49.82 -12.94
N ARG A 22 -12.59 -48.84 -13.20
CA ARG A 22 -11.12 -48.86 -13.14
C ARG A 22 -10.59 -47.92 -14.22
N ASP A 23 -10.13 -46.74 -13.82
CA ASP A 23 -8.72 -46.41 -13.86
C ASP A 23 -8.53 -44.97 -13.36
N GLY A 24 -7.75 -44.88 -12.29
CA GLY A 24 -7.51 -43.66 -11.55
C GLY A 24 -6.50 -42.79 -12.28
N ASP A 25 -7.00 -41.91 -13.12
CA ASP A 25 -6.27 -40.74 -13.60
C ASP A 25 -6.95 -39.48 -13.06
N MET A 26 -6.97 -39.35 -11.72
CA MET A 26 -7.02 -38.04 -11.08
C MET A 26 -5.63 -37.42 -11.26
N ALA A 27 -5.35 -37.00 -12.50
CA ALA A 27 -4.21 -36.16 -12.81
C ALA A 27 -4.24 -34.98 -11.86
N GLY A 28 -3.17 -34.90 -11.06
CA GLY A 28 -3.07 -34.14 -9.85
C GLY A 28 -3.75 -32.79 -9.90
N ASP A 29 -4.54 -32.54 -8.85
CA ASP A 29 -4.51 -31.27 -8.15
C ASP A 29 -3.07 -30.97 -7.68
N ALA A 30 -2.18 -30.74 -8.64
CA ALA A 30 -1.14 -29.76 -8.49
C ALA A 30 -1.82 -28.42 -8.75
N THR A 31 -2.78 -28.05 -7.88
CA THR A 31 -2.73 -26.70 -7.33
C THR A 31 -1.30 -26.59 -6.82
N GLY A 32 -0.42 -26.12 -7.70
CA GLY A 32 0.69 -25.30 -7.30
C GLY A 32 0.01 -24.22 -6.49
N ALA A 33 -0.13 -24.49 -5.19
CA ALA A 33 -0.09 -23.46 -4.21
C ALA A 33 1.24 -22.80 -4.53
N SER A 34 1.16 -21.80 -5.41
CA SER A 34 1.84 -20.57 -5.15
C SER A 34 1.38 -20.20 -3.74
N VAL A 35 2.05 -20.80 -2.75
CA VAL A 35 2.67 -20.05 -1.68
C VAL A 35 3.65 -19.10 -2.39
N GLY A 36 3.10 -18.22 -3.24
CA GLY A 36 3.68 -16.93 -3.44
C GLY A 36 3.68 -16.42 -2.03
N ILE A 37 4.88 -16.24 -1.50
CA ILE A 37 5.08 -15.22 -0.48
C ILE A 37 4.27 -14.04 -1.00
N LYS A 38 3.08 -13.81 -0.41
CA LYS A 38 2.27 -12.63 -0.68
C LYS A 38 3.23 -11.54 -0.28
N ASN A 39 3.86 -10.91 -1.27
CA ASN A 39 4.86 -9.89 -1.03
C ASN A 39 4.21 -8.93 -0.02
N PRO A 40 4.71 -8.84 1.22
CA PRO A 40 4.08 -7.97 2.23
C PRO A 40 4.22 -6.49 1.84
N LEU A 41 4.89 -6.21 0.72
CA LEU A 41 4.97 -4.92 0.06
C LEU A 41 3.84 -4.69 -0.96
N GLY A 42 3.08 -5.70 -1.40
CA GLY A 42 2.09 -5.55 -2.48
C GLY A 42 2.67 -4.89 -3.74
N ASP A 43 1.83 -4.43 -4.66
CA ASP A 43 2.23 -3.61 -5.81
C ASP A 43 2.57 -2.16 -5.40
N LYS A 44 3.12 -1.96 -4.19
CA LYS A 44 3.50 -0.62 -3.72
C LYS A 44 4.76 -0.20 -4.44
N THR A 45 4.62 0.84 -5.26
CA THR A 45 5.77 1.50 -5.88
C THR A 45 6.64 2.08 -4.77
N ILE A 46 7.91 2.37 -5.06
CA ILE A 46 8.85 2.97 -4.11
C ILE A 46 8.24 4.21 -3.42
N GLN A 47 7.40 4.98 -4.12
CA GLN A 47 6.66 6.11 -3.57
C GLN A 47 5.69 5.71 -2.44
N ASP A 48 4.93 4.63 -2.60
CA ASP A 48 3.96 4.18 -1.60
C ASP A 48 4.65 3.64 -0.34
N PHE A 49 5.82 3.04 -0.51
CA PHE A 49 6.67 2.67 0.64
C PHE A 49 7.10 3.89 1.45
N PHE A 50 7.50 4.99 0.78
CA PHE A 50 7.84 6.23 1.47
C PHE A 50 6.63 6.90 2.13
N LEU A 51 5.43 6.82 1.53
CA LEU A 51 4.20 7.33 2.13
C LEU A 51 3.82 6.56 3.40
N ASP A 52 3.83 5.22 3.34
CA ASP A 52 3.58 4.36 4.50
C ASP A 52 4.60 4.61 5.62
N LEU A 53 5.90 4.71 5.27
CA LEU A 53 6.96 5.03 6.22
C LEU A 53 6.72 6.37 6.91
N LEU A 54 6.27 7.37 6.15
CA LEU A 54 5.99 8.70 6.67
C LEU A 54 4.76 8.72 7.57
N ASP A 55 3.74 7.91 7.29
CA ASP A 55 2.57 7.76 8.16
C ASP A 55 2.94 7.11 9.49
N VAL A 56 3.76 6.06 9.46
CA VAL A 56 4.29 5.46 10.69
C VAL A 56 5.13 6.48 11.44
N LEU A 57 6.00 7.22 10.75
CA LEU A 57 6.81 8.28 11.37
C LEU A 57 5.92 9.36 12.01
N LEU A 58 4.84 9.79 11.35
CA LEU A 58 3.93 10.82 11.84
C LEU A 58 3.26 10.44 13.16
N VAL A 59 2.86 9.17 13.31
CA VAL A 59 2.27 8.65 14.55
C VAL A 59 3.20 8.84 15.75
N PHE A 60 4.52 8.67 15.55
CA PHE A 60 5.51 8.88 16.62
C PHE A 60 6.03 10.32 16.69
N ALA A 61 6.16 11.00 15.55
CA ALA A 61 6.76 12.33 15.47
C ALA A 61 5.84 13.41 16.02
N LEU A 62 4.53 13.36 15.75
CA LEU A 62 3.57 14.35 16.26
C LEU A 62 3.60 14.49 17.79
N PRO A 63 3.48 13.41 18.60
CA PRO A 63 3.54 13.54 20.05
C PRO A 63 4.91 14.04 20.54
N ILE A 64 6.00 13.64 19.90
CA ILE A 64 7.36 14.13 20.24
C ILE A 64 7.48 15.64 19.96
N ILE A 65 7.02 16.11 18.80
CA ILE A 65 7.04 17.53 18.43
C ILE A 65 6.24 18.36 19.43
N VAL A 66 5.01 17.94 19.74
CA VAL A 66 4.15 18.63 20.71
C VAL A 66 4.81 18.68 22.09
N PHE A 67 5.41 17.57 22.54
CA PHE A 67 6.13 17.52 23.80
C PHE A 67 7.29 18.53 23.85
N PHE A 68 8.10 18.60 22.80
CA PHE A 68 9.20 19.56 22.72
C PHE A 68 8.74 21.02 22.68
N ILE A 69 7.62 21.32 22.03
CA ILE A 69 7.03 22.67 22.01
C ILE A 69 6.59 23.08 23.42
N ILE A 70 5.89 22.21 24.15
CA ILE A 70 5.46 22.47 25.52
C ILE A 70 6.67 22.69 26.44
N TYR A 71 7.68 21.82 26.34
CA TYR A 71 8.92 21.93 27.11
C TYR A 71 9.66 23.25 26.83
N SER A 72 9.80 23.62 25.56
CA SER A 72 10.39 24.90 25.15
C SER A 72 9.62 26.10 25.69
N GLY A 73 8.28 26.07 25.61
CA GLY A 73 7.42 27.12 26.14
C GLY A 73 7.60 27.34 27.64
N PHE A 74 7.63 26.25 28.42
CA PHE A 74 7.89 26.33 29.86
C PHE A 74 9.29 26.89 30.18
N LEU A 75 10.30 26.48 29.42
CA LEU A 75 11.66 26.98 29.57
C LEU A 75 11.75 28.47 29.22
N TYR A 76 10.98 28.95 28.23
CA TYR A 76 10.93 30.36 27.86
C TYR A 76 10.32 31.22 28.98
N VAL A 77 9.27 30.71 29.65
CA VAL A 77 8.60 31.41 30.76
C VAL A 77 9.49 31.44 32.02
N THR A 78 10.18 30.34 32.31
CA THR A 78 11.05 30.25 33.49
C THR A 78 12.40 30.94 33.31
N ALA A 79 12.85 31.15 32.07
CA ALA A 79 14.15 31.76 31.78
C ALA A 79 14.31 33.17 32.35
N ARG A 80 13.24 33.96 32.52
CA ARG A 80 13.19 35.30 33.18
C ARG A 80 14.44 36.20 32.98
N GLY A 81 15.08 36.16 31.81
CA GLY A 81 16.28 36.97 31.48
C GLY A 81 17.62 36.21 31.41
N ASN A 82 17.66 34.91 31.67
CA ASN A 82 18.85 34.09 31.43
C ASN A 82 18.97 33.76 29.92
N ALA A 83 19.91 34.42 29.26
CA ALA A 83 20.17 34.27 27.82
C ALA A 83 20.44 32.80 27.40
N VAL A 84 21.03 31.99 28.28
CA VAL A 84 21.33 30.58 27.99
C VAL A 84 20.04 29.77 27.85
N GLN A 85 19.09 29.94 28.76
CA GLN A 85 17.83 29.23 28.74
C GLN A 85 16.95 29.64 27.56
N ILE A 86 16.95 30.92 27.21
CA ILE A 86 16.24 31.43 26.01
C ILE A 86 16.83 30.84 24.72
N LYS A 87 18.17 30.75 24.64
CA LYS A 87 18.84 30.14 23.48
C LYS A 87 18.53 28.65 23.35
N THR A 88 18.44 27.93 24.47
CA THR A 88 18.03 26.52 24.50
C THR A 88 16.57 26.34 24.11
N ALA A 89 15.65 27.14 24.66
CA ALA A 89 14.23 27.11 24.31
C ALA A 89 14.02 27.40 22.81
N SER A 90 14.71 28.42 22.28
CA SER A 90 14.65 28.77 20.85
C SER A 90 15.13 27.62 19.96
N ARG A 91 16.21 26.94 20.33
CA ARG A 91 16.70 25.76 19.59
C ARG A 91 15.68 24.62 19.61
N ALA A 92 15.11 24.30 20.77
CA ALA A 92 14.09 23.26 20.89
C ALA A 92 12.85 23.55 20.02
N LEU A 93 12.43 24.82 19.96
CA LEU A 93 11.33 25.27 19.11
C LEU A 93 11.69 25.09 17.63
N LEU A 94 12.89 25.54 17.22
CA LEU A 94 13.37 25.39 15.85
C LEU A 94 13.43 23.92 15.43
N TYR A 95 13.94 23.01 16.28
CA TYR A 95 13.96 21.57 15.97
C TYR A 95 12.55 21.00 15.81
N SER A 96 11.61 21.44 16.64
CA SER A 96 10.20 21.02 16.54
C SER A 96 9.56 21.47 15.23
N VAL A 97 9.80 22.72 14.84
CA VAL A 97 9.31 23.28 13.57
C VAL A 97 9.97 22.59 12.38
N LEU A 98 11.29 22.36 12.43
CA LEU A 98 12.01 21.68 11.36
C LEU A 98 11.50 20.26 11.17
N GLY A 99 11.22 19.53 12.25
CA GLY A 99 10.61 18.20 12.20
C GLY A 99 9.25 18.22 11.49
N GLY A 100 8.37 19.15 11.86
CA GLY A 100 7.07 19.31 11.20
C GLY A 100 7.19 19.70 9.73
N VAL A 101 8.06 20.66 9.40
CA VAL A 101 8.26 21.14 8.03
C VAL A 101 8.86 20.06 7.14
N ILE A 102 9.80 19.25 7.61
CA ILE A 102 10.38 18.15 6.83
C ILE A 102 9.31 17.11 6.49
N ILE A 103 8.48 16.74 7.45
CA ILE A 103 7.41 15.75 7.26
C ILE A 103 6.36 16.26 6.26
N LEU A 104 5.88 17.50 6.45
CA LEU A 104 4.91 18.12 5.56
C LEU A 104 5.52 18.38 4.16
N GLY A 105 6.77 18.81 4.11
CA GLY A 105 7.52 19.06 2.88
C GLY A 105 7.74 17.81 2.05
N ALA A 106 8.04 16.67 2.69
CA ALA A 106 8.19 15.39 2.00
C ALA A 106 6.89 14.96 1.29
N ARG A 107 5.72 15.05 1.96
CA ARG A 107 4.42 14.76 1.33
C ARG A 107 4.12 15.70 0.18
N LEU A 108 4.37 16.99 0.39
CA LEU A 108 4.10 18.01 -0.62
C LEU A 108 4.91 17.77 -1.89
N ILE A 109 6.23 17.54 -1.76
CA ILE A 109 7.11 17.30 -2.91
C ILE A 109 6.68 16.04 -3.66
N LEU A 110 6.33 14.96 -2.96
CA LEU A 110 5.87 13.73 -3.59
C LEU A 110 4.58 13.94 -4.39
N ALA A 111 3.62 14.68 -3.83
CA ALA A 111 2.36 15.00 -4.50
C ALA A 111 2.58 15.84 -5.77
N VAL A 112 3.51 16.82 -5.71
CA VAL A 112 3.87 17.64 -6.89
C VAL A 112 4.48 16.77 -8.00
N ILE A 113 5.35 15.83 -7.64
CA ILE A 113 5.97 14.91 -8.62
C ILE A 113 4.89 14.03 -9.26
N GLN A 114 3.99 13.44 -8.47
CA GLN A 114 2.91 12.59 -8.99
C GLN A 114 2.01 13.37 -9.97
N GLY A 115 1.54 14.56 -9.59
CA GLY A 115 0.72 15.39 -10.48
C GLY A 115 1.45 15.81 -11.76
N THR A 116 2.76 15.97 -11.71
CA THR A 116 3.58 16.26 -12.90
C THR A 116 3.70 15.03 -13.80
N VAL A 117 3.99 13.85 -13.24
CA VAL A 117 4.10 12.60 -14.00
C VAL A 117 2.76 12.23 -14.66
N ASP A 118 1.65 12.39 -13.95
CA ASP A 118 0.31 12.13 -14.48
C ASP A 118 -0.04 13.04 -15.67
N SER A 119 0.45 14.29 -15.66
CA SER A 119 0.23 15.24 -16.76
C SER A 119 1.00 14.93 -18.05
N PHE A 120 2.05 14.09 -17.96
CA PHE A 120 2.86 13.69 -19.11
C PHE A 120 2.52 12.29 -19.64
N VAL A 121 1.87 11.45 -18.84
CA VAL A 121 1.44 10.10 -19.23
C VAL A 121 0.00 10.07 -19.79
N SER A 122 -0.75 11.17 -19.64
CA SER A 122 -2.08 11.40 -20.25
C SER A 122 -1.99 12.26 -21.50
#